data_AF-A0A6P0DW45-F1
#
_entry.id   AF-A0A6P0DW45-F1
#
_cell.length_a   1.000
_cell.length_b   1.000
_cell.length_c   1.000
_cell.angle_alpha   90.00
_cell.angle_beta   90.00
_cell.angle_gamma   90.00
#
_symmetry.space_group_name_H-M   'P 1'
#
loop_
_entity.id
_entity.type
_entity.pdbx_description
1 polymer ?
#
loop_
_entity_poly.entity_id
_entity_poly.type
_entity_poly.pdbx_seq_one_letter_code
_entity_poly.pdbx_strand_id
1 'polypeptide(L)'
;FWTSLLVRTSAWVVLLQGRGVINSALIWLGLIDPAHPLDLIYNRIGVLIAMTHILLPFMVLPIYSVMKSIPPVYLRAASSLGAPPVSAFFRIYLPMSMPGVSAGGLLVFILALGYYITPALVGGPGDQM
;
A
#
# COMPACT_ATOMS: atom_id res chain seq x y z
N PHE A 1 -4.71 5.22 -12.28
CA PHE A 1 -4.50 5.15 -13.73
C PHE A 1 -5.80 4.84 -14.47
N TRP A 2 -6.61 3.88 -13.99
CA TRP A 2 -7.85 3.42 -14.65
C TRP A 2 -9.15 4.05 -14.11
N THR A 3 -9.11 4.69 -12.93
CA THR A 3 -10.22 5.48 -12.36
C THR A 3 -9.71 6.81 -11.79
N SER A 4 -10.60 7.81 -11.72
CA SER A 4 -10.28 9.15 -11.21
C SER A 4 -9.82 9.11 -9.75
N LEU A 5 -8.84 9.96 -9.42
CA LEU A 5 -8.34 10.12 -8.05
C LEU A 5 -9.48 10.44 -7.09
N LEU A 6 -10.38 11.34 -7.49
CA LEU A 6 -11.55 11.75 -6.72
C LEU A 6 -12.49 10.59 -6.42
N VAL A 7 -12.71 9.71 -7.40
CA VAL A 7 -13.58 8.54 -7.20
C VAL A 7 -12.99 7.60 -6.16
N ARG A 8 -11.67 7.37 -6.18
CA ARG A 8 -11.02 6.51 -5.19
C ARG A 8 -11.00 7.14 -3.80
N THR A 9 -10.75 8.45 -3.69
CA THR A 9 -10.77 9.14 -2.40
C THR A 9 -12.20 9.14 -1.81
N SER A 10 -13.22 9.41 -2.62
CA SER A 10 -14.61 9.33 -2.19
C SER A 10 -15.04 7.91 -1.80
N ALA A 11 -14.56 6.88 -2.50
CA ALA A 11 -14.80 5.49 -2.13
C ALA A 11 -14.20 5.17 -0.74
N TRP A 12 -12.98 5.61 -0.45
CA TRP A 12 -12.37 5.44 0.87
C TRP A 12 -13.11 6.20 1.97
N VAL A 13 -13.60 7.42 1.68
CA VAL A 13 -14.48 8.16 2.59
C VAL A 13 -15.71 7.34 2.96
N VAL A 14 -16.41 6.75 1.98
CA VAL A 14 -17.60 5.92 2.23
C VAL A 14 -17.27 4.63 3.01
N LEU A 15 -16.12 4.00 2.72
CA LEU A 15 -15.71 2.76 3.40
C LEU A 15 -15.32 2.99 4.87
N LEU A 16 -14.61 4.10 5.16
CA LEU A 16 -14.02 4.42 6.47
C LEU A 16 -14.93 5.25 7.37
N GLN A 17 -16.07 5.74 6.88
CA GLN A 17 -17.05 6.42 7.71
C GLN A 17 -17.50 5.57 8.91
N GLY A 18 -17.98 6.23 9.98
CA GLY A 18 -18.46 5.56 11.19
C GLY A 18 -19.54 4.49 10.93
N ARG A 19 -20.41 4.71 9.94
CA ARG A 19 -21.41 3.73 9.43
C ARG A 19 -21.00 3.07 8.11
N GLY A 20 -19.71 3.12 7.77
CA GLY A 20 -19.15 2.56 6.55
C GLY A 20 -19.09 1.03 6.58
N VAL A 21 -18.68 0.44 5.46
CA VAL A 21 -18.59 -1.01 5.30
C VAL A 21 -17.59 -1.63 6.28
N ILE A 22 -16.49 -0.94 6.58
CA ILE A 22 -15.43 -1.47 7.47
C ILE A 22 -15.95 -1.60 8.90
N ASN A 23 -16.51 -0.52 9.46
CA ASN A 23 -17.10 -0.57 10.80
C ASN A 23 -18.27 -1.56 10.86
N SER A 24 -19.12 -1.60 9.82
CA SER A 24 -20.24 -2.55 9.76
C SER A 24 -19.77 -4.01 9.75
N ALA A 25 -18.70 -4.34 9.02
CA ALA A 25 -18.12 -5.67 8.99
C ALA A 25 -17.46 -6.04 10.33
N LEU A 26 -16.76 -5.10 10.98
CA LEU A 26 -16.16 -5.31 12.29
C LEU A 26 -17.21 -5.54 13.40
N ILE A 27 -18.32 -4.80 13.37
CA ILE A 27 -19.47 -5.01 14.26
C ILE A 27 -20.09 -6.38 14.01
N TRP A 28 -20.29 -6.76 12.73
CA TRP A 28 -20.87 -8.06 12.36
C TRP A 28 -20.00 -9.24 12.80
N LEU A 29 -18.67 -9.08 12.77
CA LEU A 29 -17.71 -10.05 13.29
C LEU A 29 -17.63 -10.07 14.83
N GLY A 30 -18.32 -9.18 15.53
CA GLY A 30 -18.27 -9.06 16.99
C GLY A 30 -16.95 -8.52 17.53
N LEU A 31 -16.15 -7.85 16.70
CA LEU A 31 -14.84 -7.31 17.08
C LEU A 31 -14.94 -5.93 17.74
N ILE A 32 -16.03 -5.19 17.49
CA ILE A 32 -16.27 -3.85 18.06
C ILE A 32 -17.75 -3.68 18.45
N ASP A 33 -18.00 -2.84 19.46
CA ASP A 33 -19.35 -2.54 19.91
C ASP A 33 -20.09 -1.61 18.93
N PRO A 34 -21.39 -1.86 18.66
CA PRO A 34 -22.21 -0.98 17.82
C PRO A 34 -22.32 0.46 18.35
N ALA A 35 -22.17 0.64 19.66
CA ALA A 35 -22.26 1.93 20.34
C ALA A 35 -21.00 2.79 20.19
N HIS A 36 -19.85 2.19 19.86
CA HIS A 36 -18.56 2.87 19.77
C HIS A 36 -17.81 2.45 18.50
N PRO A 37 -18.27 2.89 17.31
CA PRO A 37 -17.57 2.61 16.06
C PRO A 37 -16.17 3.24 16.06
N LEU A 38 -15.24 2.64 15.32
CA LEU A 38 -13.90 3.22 15.17
C LEU A 38 -13.97 4.47 14.31
N ASP A 39 -13.39 5.56 14.82
CA ASP A 39 -13.09 6.73 14.02
C ASP A 39 -11.96 6.35 13.05
N LEU A 40 -12.30 6.04 11.80
CA LEU A 40 -11.35 5.66 10.75
C LEU A 40 -11.26 6.71 9.64
N ILE A 41 -12.05 7.78 9.75
CA ILE A 41 -12.09 8.92 8.83
C ILE A 41 -11.73 10.20 9.58
N TYR A 42 -11.21 11.20 8.87
CA TYR A 42 -10.73 12.47 9.43
C TYR A 42 -9.57 12.31 10.42
N ASN A 43 -8.77 11.27 10.23
CA ASN A 43 -7.56 11.04 11.01
C ASN A 43 -6.43 10.47 10.15
N ARG A 44 -5.24 10.48 10.74
CA ARG A 44 -4.01 10.02 10.10
C ARG A 44 -4.08 8.58 9.63
N ILE A 45 -4.80 7.71 10.33
CA ILE A 45 -4.91 6.28 9.96
C ILE A 45 -5.68 6.14 8.65
N GLY A 46 -6.83 6.80 8.52
CA GLY A 46 -7.62 6.81 7.29
C GLY A 46 -6.86 7.39 6.10
N VAL A 47 -6.11 8.47 6.34
CA VAL A 47 -5.24 9.09 5.34
C VAL A 47 -4.15 8.12 4.89
N LEU A 48 -3.45 7.47 5.83
CA LEU A 48 -2.40 6.50 5.51
C LEU A 48 -2.95 5.32 4.70
N ILE A 49 -4.08 4.73 5.10
CA ILE A 49 -4.70 3.61 4.37
C ILE A 49 -5.04 4.01 2.93
N ALA A 50 -5.73 5.15 2.77
CA ALA A 50 -6.15 5.64 1.46
C ALA A 50 -4.93 5.97 0.58
N MET A 51 -3.95 6.69 1.11
CA MET A 51 -2.72 7.07 0.38
C MET A 51 -1.89 5.85 0.02
N THR A 52 -1.70 4.89 0.93
CA THR A 52 -0.99 3.64 0.64
C THR A 52 -1.65 2.90 -0.52
N HIS A 53 -2.96 2.67 -0.48
CA HIS A 53 -3.67 2.01 -1.59
C HIS A 53 -3.50 2.77 -2.91
N ILE A 54 -3.59 4.10 -2.86
CA ILE A 54 -3.46 4.95 -4.05
C ILE A 54 -2.06 4.89 -4.66
N LEU A 55 -1.02 4.87 -3.84
CA LEU A 55 0.39 4.92 -4.24
C LEU A 55 0.99 3.52 -4.50
N LEU A 56 0.40 2.46 -3.96
CA LEU A 56 0.86 1.07 -4.10
C LEU A 56 1.19 0.67 -5.55
N PRO A 57 0.36 0.99 -6.57
CA PRO A 57 0.68 0.65 -7.96
C PRO A 57 1.98 1.28 -8.45
N PHE A 58 2.31 2.49 -7.98
CA PHE A 58 3.54 3.20 -8.35
C PHE A 58 4.77 2.61 -7.68
N MET A 59 4.61 1.90 -6.56
CA MET A 59 5.69 1.09 -5.96
C MET A 59 5.90 -0.22 -6.73
N VAL A 60 4.80 -0.87 -7.12
CA VAL A 60 4.83 -2.21 -7.73
C VAL A 60 5.45 -2.19 -9.12
N LEU A 61 5.18 -1.16 -9.93
CA LEU A 61 5.65 -1.12 -11.32
C LEU A 61 7.19 -1.09 -11.44
N PRO A 62 7.94 -0.23 -10.71
CA PRO A 62 9.40 -0.25 -10.74
C PRO A 62 10.00 -1.54 -10.19
N ILE A 63 9.43 -2.08 -9.11
CA ILE A 63 9.84 -3.37 -8.54
C ILE A 63 9.67 -4.47 -9.60
N TYR A 64 8.50 -4.54 -10.24
CA TYR A 64 8.20 -5.55 -11.25
C TYR A 64 9.13 -5.44 -12.47
N SER A 65 9.43 -4.22 -12.92
CA SER A 65 10.36 -3.98 -14.02
C SER A 65 11.74 -4.58 -13.75
N VAL A 66 12.28 -4.37 -12.54
CA VAL A 66 13.58 -4.94 -12.14
C VAL A 66 13.46 -6.45 -11.91
N MET A 67 12.40 -6.94 -11.27
CA MET A 67 12.19 -8.38 -11.07
C MET A 67 12.15 -9.16 -12.39
N LYS A 68 11.55 -8.58 -13.44
CA LYS A 68 11.46 -9.20 -14.77
C LYS A 68 12.82 -9.29 -15.48
N SER A 69 13.77 -8.41 -15.16
CA SER A 69 15.10 -8.45 -15.75
C SER A 69 16.02 -9.47 -15.09
N ILE A 70 15.69 -9.98 -13.90
CA ILE A 70 16.49 -10.99 -13.17
C ILE A 70 16.39 -12.35 -13.88
N PRO A 71 17.50 -12.90 -14.40
CA PRO A 71 17.53 -14.22 -15.01
C PRO A 71 17.15 -15.35 -14.04
N PRO A 72 16.32 -16.33 -14.45
CA PRO A 72 15.92 -17.44 -13.59
C PRO A 72 17.07 -18.43 -13.28
N VAL A 73 18.21 -18.31 -13.96
CA VAL A 73 19.40 -19.15 -13.70
C VAL A 73 19.94 -18.99 -12.28
N TYR A 74 19.79 -17.81 -11.66
CA TYR A 74 20.27 -17.59 -10.29
C TYR A 74 19.52 -18.45 -9.26
N LEU A 75 18.20 -18.58 -9.42
CA LEU A 75 17.38 -19.43 -8.55
C LEU A 75 17.68 -20.92 -8.78
N ARG A 76 17.88 -21.32 -10.04
CA ARG A 76 18.27 -22.71 -10.37
C ARG A 76 19.65 -23.06 -9.81
N ALA A 77 20.62 -22.16 -9.92
CA ALA A 77 21.96 -22.34 -9.35
C ALA A 77 21.89 -22.46 -7.81
N ALA A 78 21.08 -21.63 -7.16
CA ALA A 78 20.86 -21.72 -5.71
C ALA A 78 20.28 -23.07 -5.30
N SER A 79 19.27 -23.58 -6.02
CA SER A 79 18.71 -24.89 -5.75
C SER A 79 19.71 -26.02 -5.98
N SER A 80 20.57 -25.93 -7.01
CA SER A 80 21.63 -26.92 -7.25
C SER A 80 22.68 -26.96 -6.15
N LEU A 81 22.89 -25.84 -5.43
CA LEU A 81 23.75 -25.76 -4.25
C LEU A 81 23.05 -26.19 -2.95
N GLY A 82 21.82 -26.69 -3.03
CA GLY A 82 21.04 -27.17 -1.88
C GLY A 82 20.30 -26.06 -1.12
N ALA A 83 20.21 -24.84 -1.65
CA ALA A 83 19.46 -23.77 -0.99
C ALA A 83 17.94 -23.99 -1.13
N PRO A 84 17.17 -23.99 -0.02
CA PRO A 84 15.72 -24.06 -0.10
C PRO A 84 15.14 -22.79 -0.75
N PRO A 85 13.96 -22.84 -1.39
CA PRO A 85 13.38 -21.72 -2.13
C PRO A 85 13.28 -20.41 -1.33
N VAL A 86 12.95 -20.50 -0.04
CA VAL A 86 12.87 -19.34 0.86
C VAL A 86 14.24 -18.69 1.07
N SER A 87 15.29 -19.50 1.28
CA SER A 87 16.66 -18.99 1.40
C SER A 87 17.14 -18.39 0.08
N ALA A 88 16.84 -19.01 -1.05
CA ALA A 88 17.21 -18.48 -2.36
C ALA A 88 16.50 -17.14 -2.64
N PHE A 89 15.24 -16.99 -2.23
CA PHE A 89 14.52 -15.73 -2.33
C PHE A 89 15.18 -14.62 -1.52
N PHE A 90 15.34 -14.80 -0.20
CA PHE A 90 15.86 -13.73 0.67
C PHE A 90 17.33 -13.41 0.44
N ARG A 91 18.15 -14.40 0.05
CA ARG A 91 19.60 -14.24 -0.06
C ARG A 91 20.08 -13.82 -1.45
N ILE A 92 19.29 -14.12 -2.49
CA ILE A 92 19.70 -13.90 -3.89
C ILE A 92 18.67 -13.00 -4.58
N TYR A 93 17.42 -13.44 -4.67
CA TYR A 93 16.40 -12.74 -5.47
C TYR A 93 16.04 -11.36 -4.91
N LEU A 94 15.79 -11.26 -3.60
CA LEU A 94 15.38 -10.04 -2.93
C LEU A 94 16.47 -8.94 -3.00
N PRO A 95 17.75 -9.21 -2.68
CA PRO A 95 18.84 -8.25 -2.87
C PRO A 95 18.98 -7.76 -4.31
N MET A 96 18.82 -8.63 -5.31
CA MET A 96 18.86 -8.23 -6.73
C MET A 96 17.67 -7.34 -7.13
N SER A 97 16.53 -7.47 -6.45
CA SER A 97 15.36 -6.61 -6.68
C SER A 97 15.43 -5.25 -5.96
N MET A 98 16.41 -5.05 -5.05
CA MET A 98 16.55 -3.81 -4.26
C MET A 98 16.67 -2.52 -5.09
N PRO A 99 17.32 -2.48 -6.26
CA PRO A 99 17.29 -1.31 -7.13
C PRO A 99 15.89 -0.93 -7.59
N GLY A 100 14.99 -1.92 -7.75
CA GLY A 100 13.58 -1.69 -8.06
C GLY A 100 12.81 -1.13 -6.86
N VAL A 101 13.13 -1.62 -5.66
CA VAL A 101 12.57 -1.11 -4.40
C VAL A 101 13.00 0.34 -4.16
N SER A 102 14.26 0.70 -4.40
CA SER A 102 14.74 2.08 -4.24
C SER A 102 14.13 3.03 -5.29
N ALA A 103 14.05 2.61 -6.55
CA ALA A 103 13.40 3.38 -7.61
C ALA A 103 11.90 3.60 -7.32
N GLY A 104 11.18 2.54 -6.89
CA GLY A 104 9.78 2.63 -6.49
C GLY A 104 9.59 3.51 -5.25
N GLY A 105 10.47 3.37 -4.26
CA GLY A 105 10.44 4.18 -3.03
C GLY A 105 10.64 5.67 -3.32
N LEU A 106 11.62 6.01 -4.17
CA LEU A 106 11.86 7.39 -4.58
C LEU A 106 10.66 7.97 -5.35
N LEU A 107 10.08 7.21 -6.27
CA LEU A 107 8.90 7.62 -7.03
C LEU A 107 7.70 7.89 -6.10
N VAL A 108 7.41 6.96 -5.19
CA VAL A 108 6.32 7.08 -4.22
C VAL A 108 6.59 8.25 -3.26
N PHE A 109 7.83 8.47 -2.83
CA PHE A 109 8.20 9.59 -1.99
C PHE A 109 7.92 10.94 -2.66
N ILE A 110 8.37 11.10 -3.91
CA ILE A 110 8.11 12.33 -4.70
C ILE A 110 6.61 12.55 -4.88
N LEU A 111 5.85 11.49 -5.20
CA LEU A 111 4.40 11.58 -5.33
C LEU A 111 3.73 11.95 -4.01
N ALA A 112 4.16 11.36 -2.89
CA ALA A 112 3.59 11.62 -1.57
C ALA A 112 3.76 13.09 -1.16
N LEU A 113 4.90 13.71 -1.47
CA LEU A 113 5.11 15.15 -1.22
C LEU A 113 4.12 16.04 -1.98
N GLY A 114 3.69 15.64 -3.18
CA GLY A 114 2.70 16.36 -3.98
C GLY A 114 1.24 16.03 -3.63
N TYR A 115 1.00 15.08 -2.74
CA TYR A 115 -0.34 14.54 -2.47
C TYR A 115 -1.08 15.35 -1.41
N TYR A 116 -1.50 16.58 -1.75
CA TYR A 116 -2.30 17.42 -0.86
C TYR A 116 -3.81 17.08 -0.85
N ILE A 117 -4.34 16.60 -1.97
CA ILE A 117 -5.79 16.42 -2.16
C ILE A 117 -6.36 15.29 -1.29
N THR A 118 -5.62 14.20 -1.07
CA THR A 118 -6.11 13.06 -0.27
C THR A 118 -6.14 13.36 1.23
N PRO A 119 -5.10 13.95 1.85
CA PRO A 119 -5.16 14.47 3.22
C PRO A 119 -6.24 15.52 3.40
N ALA A 120 -6.42 16.44 2.44
CA ALA A 120 -7.46 17.46 2.54
C ALA A 120 -8.89 16.90 2.52
N LEU A 121 -9.13 15.80 1.81
CA LEU A 121 -10.46 15.17 1.69
C LEU A 121 -10.74 14.07 2.73
N VAL A 122 -9.71 13.35 3.19
CA VAL A 122 -9.83 12.19 4.08
C VAL A 122 -9.33 12.48 5.50
N GLY A 123 -8.45 13.47 5.66
CA GLY A 123 -7.85 13.88 6.94
C GLY A 123 -8.67 14.92 7.69
N GLY A 124 -8.44 15.01 9.00
CA GLY A 124 -9.07 15.99 9.87
C GLY A 124 -8.41 17.37 9.79
N PRO A 125 -8.92 18.38 10.51
CA PRO A 125 -8.39 19.75 10.48
C PRO A 125 -6.89 19.87 10.79
N GLY A 126 -6.32 18.91 11.54
CA GLY A 126 -4.90 18.86 11.89
C GLY A 126 -3.98 18.16 10.88
N ASP A 127 -4.52 17.51 9.84
CA ASP A 127 -3.76 16.85 8.76
C ASP A 127 -3.82 17.65 7.44
N GLN A 128 -4.42 18.86 7.47
CA GLN A 128 -4.58 19.72 6.29
C GLN A 128 -3.34 20.58 5.95
N MET A 129 -2.24 20.46 6.69
CA MET A 129 -0.96 21.16 6.45
C MET A 129 0.23 20.31 6.86
#